data_AF-A0A9D4YTB0-F1
#
_entry.id   AF-A0A9D4YTB0-F1
#
_cell.length_a   1.000
_cell.length_b   1.000
_cell.length_c   1.000
_cell.angle_alpha   90.00
_cell.angle_beta   90.00
_cell.angle_gamma   90.00
#
_symmetry.space_group_name_H-M   'P 1'
#
loop_
_entity.id
_entity.type
_entity.pdbx_description
1 polymer ?
#
loop_
_entity_poly.entity_id
_entity_poly.type
_entity_poly.pdbx_seq_one_letter_code
_entity_poly.pdbx_strand_id
1 'polypeptide(L)'
;MLKPAVVCRAAKLSLISTRGGLIQPALQPRRHHRRSSVRAPPAAAAKPPNEHHTPGVFLGLPEEALGSSFLASMRGENVPASAASVAAPVLAAAAVLLCLPAPAEALSVQGAVGGLEDLIQSAGILGPVIFIVAYIAATVVLIPASVLTLAAGFLFGPVLGTVVVSVASTAGAAAAFLVGRYLARPAVEKRMQGNPKFAAVDGAIAQQGAKIVLLLRLSPLFPFTLLNYGLSLTRIEFGPYVAASWAGMLPGTIAYVALGGAGKAAAETAAGGGVAPLQLVLYGLGAAATLWATALISKAASKALDEASAAGSADKPLSGGSCLRPAASSSTRRLAAAAAAGGEQATAAAAGQAMSAAHAAGSADWYRHGMTSLSQGVTMAETLQRLGPEVELAEMQGSAFVKPQSILYQLDAKPRRWDMVLSHPSVAVLLYHRQRQAVILVRQFRPAVYISATREAEAAGEPKPPLSAGFTYELCAGIIDKPGLDLKQITKEEILEECGFDVPLGAIHLVTSYLSAIGISGSRQTIFAAEVDDAMAAAAGGGGLRDHGEAIEVLALPLPQVDDFLRDEGLGRSAGLLFSLLWLQQQLAANGGQLFPSQA
;
A
#
# COMPACT_ATOMS: atom_id res chain seq x y z
N MET A 1 -11.34 -10.96 76.95
CA MET A 1 -10.02 -11.57 76.66
C MET A 1 -9.53 -10.98 75.34
N LEU A 2 -8.93 -9.78 75.35
CA LEU A 2 -7.49 -9.46 75.44
C LEU A 2 -6.63 -9.90 74.22
N LYS A 3 -6.55 -8.97 73.23
CA LYS A 3 -5.39 -8.39 72.50
C LYS A 3 -3.96 -8.77 72.97
N PRO A 4 -2.89 -8.60 72.13
CA PRO A 4 -2.42 -7.31 71.55
C PRO A 4 -2.04 -7.38 70.05
N ALA A 5 -2.04 -6.37 69.17
CA ALA A 5 -1.94 -4.90 69.17
C ALA A 5 -0.67 -4.31 69.80
N VAL A 6 0.33 -4.04 68.94
CA VAL A 6 1.36 -3.02 69.18
C VAL A 6 1.24 -1.95 68.09
N VAL A 7 1.34 -0.71 68.55
CA VAL A 7 1.03 0.59 67.95
C VAL A 7 2.31 1.42 67.93
N CYS A 8 2.37 2.44 67.05
CA CYS A 8 3.07 3.75 67.15
C CYS A 8 3.99 4.03 65.94
N ARG A 9 4.13 5.25 65.40
CA ARG A 9 3.42 6.55 65.55
C ARG A 9 4.00 7.49 64.48
N ALA A 10 3.22 8.47 64.06
CA ALA A 10 3.65 9.63 63.29
C ALA A 10 4.59 10.56 64.08
N ALA A 11 5.44 11.31 63.37
CA ALA A 11 6.07 12.53 63.88
C ALA A 11 6.01 13.65 62.83
N LYS A 12 5.14 14.63 63.12
CA LYS A 12 5.22 16.02 62.65
C LYS A 12 6.41 16.70 63.32
N LEU A 13 7.05 17.64 62.63
CA LEU A 13 7.69 18.79 63.26
C LEU A 13 7.30 20.07 62.51
N SER A 14 6.83 21.05 63.29
CA SER A 14 6.59 22.45 62.91
C SER A 14 7.34 23.36 63.89
N LEU A 15 7.42 24.64 63.48
CA LEU A 15 7.85 25.85 64.19
C LEU A 15 9.33 26.20 63.93
N ILE A 16 9.73 27.43 63.61
CA ILE A 16 9.41 28.76 64.20
C ILE A 16 9.63 29.86 63.13
N SER A 17 8.63 30.67 62.75
CA SER A 17 8.45 32.12 63.04
C SER A 17 9.66 33.07 62.86
N THR A 18 9.58 34.05 61.95
CA THR A 18 9.41 35.50 62.27
C THR A 18 9.49 36.43 61.03
N ARG A 19 8.54 37.39 60.95
CA ARG A 19 8.60 38.81 60.49
C ARG A 19 9.25 39.16 59.12
N GLY A 20 8.70 39.99 58.23
CA GLY A 20 7.53 40.86 58.23
C GLY A 20 7.48 41.78 56.99
N GLY A 21 6.48 42.68 56.95
CA GLY A 21 6.35 43.84 56.03
C GLY A 21 5.76 43.50 54.65
N LEU A 22 4.48 43.79 54.35
CA LEU A 22 3.96 45.08 53.80
C LEU A 22 4.88 45.62 52.69
N ILE A 23 4.45 45.72 51.42
CA ILE A 23 3.73 46.87 50.84
C ILE A 23 3.20 46.48 49.45
N GLN A 24 1.91 46.71 49.17
CA GLN A 24 1.39 46.97 47.80
C GLN A 24 1.69 48.44 47.43
N PRO A 25 1.74 48.79 46.14
CA PRO A 25 0.55 49.48 45.65
C PRO A 25 0.14 49.13 44.21
N ALA A 26 -1.16 49.22 43.99
CA ALA A 26 -1.81 49.38 42.70
C ALA A 26 -1.33 50.66 41.99
N LEU A 27 -1.39 50.70 40.66
CA LEU A 27 -1.77 51.89 39.88
C LEU A 27 -2.10 51.53 38.43
N GLN A 28 -3.20 52.12 37.97
CA GLN A 28 -3.92 51.98 36.71
C GLN A 28 -3.28 52.79 35.54
N PRO A 29 -3.84 52.76 34.30
CA PRO A 29 -3.11 52.93 33.05
C PRO A 29 -2.96 54.40 32.59
N ARG A 30 -1.98 54.67 31.72
CA ARG A 30 -1.86 55.96 31.02
C ARG A 30 -1.93 55.84 29.50
N ARG A 31 -2.95 56.51 28.96
CA ARG A 31 -3.00 57.03 27.58
C ARG A 31 -1.97 58.14 27.40
N HIS A 32 -1.37 58.23 26.21
CA HIS A 32 -1.06 59.55 25.62
C HIS A 32 -1.40 59.57 24.14
N HIS A 33 -2.20 60.58 23.79
CA HIS A 33 -2.44 61.09 22.45
C HIS A 33 -1.16 61.70 21.86
N ARG A 34 -0.94 61.52 20.55
CA ARG A 34 -0.71 62.67 19.65
C ARG A 34 -1.15 62.36 18.21
N ARG A 35 -1.88 63.33 17.66
CA ARG A 35 -2.44 63.43 16.30
C ARG A 35 -1.38 63.94 15.32
N SER A 36 -1.51 63.55 14.04
CA SER A 36 -1.49 64.41 12.84
C SER A 36 -1.55 63.48 11.61
N SER A 37 -2.65 63.42 10.84
CA SER A 37 -2.88 64.16 9.57
C SER A 37 -1.74 63.96 8.57
N VAL A 38 -1.88 63.61 7.29
CA VAL A 38 -2.97 63.71 6.30
C VAL A 38 -2.41 63.09 4.99
N ARG A 39 -3.32 62.67 4.09
CA ARG A 39 -3.13 62.43 2.63
C ARG A 39 -2.40 61.16 2.14
N ALA A 40 -3.18 60.32 1.43
CA ALA A 40 -2.76 59.72 0.15
C ALA A 40 -2.73 60.81 -0.94
N PRO A 41 -1.82 60.75 -1.94
CA PRO A 41 -2.14 60.16 -3.26
C PRO A 41 -0.87 59.61 -3.99
N PRO A 42 -0.86 59.39 -5.33
CA PRO A 42 -1.64 58.44 -6.13
C PRO A 42 -0.73 57.45 -6.91
N ALA A 43 -1.35 56.54 -7.65
CA ALA A 43 -0.70 55.60 -8.57
C ALA A 43 0.04 56.29 -9.73
N ALA A 44 1.22 55.76 -10.10
CA ALA A 44 1.81 55.91 -11.43
C ALA A 44 2.82 54.79 -11.71
N ALA A 45 2.80 54.32 -12.96
CA ALA A 45 3.55 53.22 -13.51
C ALA A 45 5.07 53.47 -13.62
N ALA A 46 5.88 52.41 -13.49
CA ALA A 46 7.20 52.28 -14.12
C ALA A 46 7.72 50.82 -14.05
N LYS A 47 7.89 50.17 -15.22
CA LYS A 47 8.99 49.21 -15.50
C LYS A 47 10.30 50.02 -15.45
N PRO A 48 11.52 49.50 -15.14
CA PRO A 48 12.18 48.32 -15.78
C PRO A 48 13.23 47.66 -14.79
N PRO A 49 14.38 47.06 -15.18
CA PRO A 49 14.82 46.42 -16.43
C PRO A 49 15.28 44.95 -16.26
N ASN A 50 15.48 44.30 -17.41
CA ASN A 50 16.34 43.13 -17.57
C ASN A 50 17.74 43.42 -17.05
N GLU A 51 18.30 42.50 -16.25
CA GLU A 51 19.74 42.31 -16.16
C GLU A 51 20.10 40.91 -16.66
N HIS A 52 20.89 40.91 -17.72
CA HIS A 52 21.63 39.77 -18.24
C HIS A 52 22.98 39.64 -17.50
N HIS A 53 23.53 38.43 -17.59
CA HIS A 53 24.91 37.98 -17.33
C HIS A 53 25.19 37.46 -15.91
N THR A 54 25.73 36.24 -15.71
CA THR A 54 26.61 35.40 -16.55
C THR A 54 26.39 33.89 -16.30
N PRO A 55 26.56 33.04 -17.34
CA PRO A 55 26.78 31.60 -17.17
C PRO A 55 28.29 31.28 -17.16
N GLY A 56 28.72 30.46 -16.21
CA GLY A 56 30.08 29.94 -16.12
C GLY A 56 30.16 28.46 -16.49
N VAL A 57 30.59 28.19 -17.72
CA VAL A 57 31.52 27.13 -18.17
C VAL A 57 31.26 25.67 -17.76
N PHE A 58 30.92 24.78 -18.72
CA PHE A 58 31.85 23.75 -19.25
C PHE A 58 31.26 22.93 -20.43
N LEU A 59 32.10 22.79 -21.47
CA LEU A 59 32.10 21.91 -22.64
C LEU A 59 31.09 22.14 -23.78
N GLY A 60 31.58 22.83 -24.81
CA GLY A 60 30.94 22.97 -26.11
C GLY A 60 31.17 21.77 -27.05
N LEU A 61 30.13 21.50 -27.83
CA LEU A 61 30.19 20.93 -29.17
C LEU A 61 29.31 21.82 -30.08
N PRO A 62 29.66 22.02 -31.36
CA PRO A 62 29.09 23.08 -32.20
C PRO A 62 27.61 22.84 -32.54
N GLU A 63 26.80 23.88 -32.35
CA GLU A 63 25.32 23.89 -32.41
C GLU A 63 24.75 23.99 -33.84
N GLU A 64 25.48 23.56 -34.87
CA GLU A 64 25.03 23.67 -36.27
C GLU A 64 24.66 22.34 -36.94
N ALA A 65 24.67 21.22 -36.21
CA ALA A 65 24.36 19.89 -36.77
C ALA A 65 22.99 19.31 -36.39
N LEU A 66 22.20 20.00 -35.55
CA LEU A 66 20.92 19.48 -35.05
C LEU A 66 19.80 20.47 -35.41
N GLY A 67 19.30 20.31 -36.64
CA GLY A 67 18.21 21.12 -37.17
C GLY A 67 17.01 21.18 -36.22
N SER A 68 16.28 22.29 -36.26
CA SER A 68 15.11 22.61 -35.44
C SER A 68 14.06 21.49 -35.36
N SER A 69 14.00 20.61 -36.37
CA SER A 69 13.18 19.41 -36.42
C SER A 69 13.54 18.35 -35.36
N PHE A 70 14.82 18.20 -35.02
CA PHE A 70 15.29 17.22 -34.03
C PHE A 70 15.00 17.69 -32.60
N LEU A 71 15.19 18.99 -32.33
CA LEU A 71 14.85 19.59 -31.03
C LEU A 71 13.34 19.67 -30.80
N ALA A 72 12.53 19.84 -31.86
CA ALA A 72 11.07 19.71 -31.78
C ALA A 72 10.63 18.26 -31.49
N SER A 73 11.32 17.26 -32.06
CA SER A 73 11.06 15.84 -31.77
C SER A 73 11.45 15.43 -30.33
N MET A 74 12.38 16.16 -29.70
CA MET A 74 12.81 15.96 -28.31
C MET A 74 11.89 16.63 -27.27
N ARG A 75 10.97 17.51 -27.69
CA ARG A 75 10.01 18.21 -26.79
C ARG A 75 8.60 17.62 -26.80
N GLY A 76 8.37 16.53 -27.53
CA GLY A 76 7.08 15.82 -27.50
C GLY A 76 5.87 16.59 -28.06
N GLU A 77 6.04 17.80 -28.61
CA GLU A 77 4.91 18.66 -29.00
C GLU A 77 4.23 18.24 -30.31
N ASN A 78 4.80 17.32 -31.09
CA ASN A 78 4.11 16.63 -32.20
C ASN A 78 4.80 15.29 -32.47
N VAL A 79 4.35 14.21 -31.82
CA VAL A 79 4.73 12.86 -32.27
C VAL A 79 3.82 12.51 -33.45
N PRO A 80 4.36 12.32 -34.67
CA PRO A 80 3.53 12.09 -35.85
C PRO A 80 2.72 10.79 -35.71
N ALA A 81 1.61 10.71 -36.45
CA ALA A 81 0.69 9.57 -36.52
C ALA A 81 1.35 8.21 -36.93
N SER A 82 2.68 8.16 -37.12
CA SER A 82 3.47 6.97 -37.42
C SER A 82 3.88 6.12 -36.21
N ALA A 83 3.66 6.56 -34.96
CA ALA A 83 3.88 5.67 -33.81
C ALA A 83 2.84 4.54 -33.73
N ALA A 84 1.61 4.81 -34.20
CA ALA A 84 0.56 3.80 -34.36
C ALA A 84 0.92 2.74 -35.43
N SER A 85 1.74 3.10 -36.44
CA SER A 85 2.18 2.16 -37.48
C SER A 85 3.28 1.20 -37.02
N VAL A 86 3.88 1.38 -35.83
CA VAL A 86 4.87 0.45 -35.25
C VAL A 86 4.19 -0.59 -34.34
N ALA A 87 3.07 -0.25 -33.69
CA ALA A 87 2.33 -1.17 -32.85
C ALA A 87 1.65 -2.30 -33.67
N ALA A 88 1.12 -1.97 -34.85
CA ALA A 88 0.46 -2.93 -35.73
C ALA A 88 1.36 -4.11 -36.19
N PRO A 89 2.59 -3.90 -36.73
CA PRO A 89 3.47 -5.00 -37.11
C PRO A 89 4.00 -5.80 -35.92
N VAL A 90 4.17 -5.19 -34.74
CA VAL A 90 4.59 -5.90 -33.51
C VAL A 90 3.46 -6.78 -32.96
N LEU A 91 2.22 -6.28 -32.96
CA LEU A 91 1.05 -7.08 -32.60
C LEU A 91 0.79 -8.17 -33.65
N ALA A 92 1.02 -7.90 -34.93
CA ALA A 92 0.96 -8.91 -35.99
C ALA A 92 2.05 -9.97 -35.83
N ALA A 93 3.30 -9.59 -35.49
CA ALA A 93 4.38 -10.55 -35.22
C ALA A 93 4.11 -11.39 -33.96
N ALA A 94 3.58 -10.77 -32.90
CA ALA A 94 3.16 -11.48 -31.69
C ALA A 94 1.98 -12.43 -31.97
N ALA A 95 1.00 -12.01 -32.77
CA ALA A 95 -0.12 -12.84 -33.19
C ALA A 95 0.31 -13.98 -34.12
N VAL A 96 1.23 -13.73 -35.05
CA VAL A 96 1.83 -14.78 -35.91
C VAL A 96 2.60 -15.79 -35.06
N LEU A 97 3.40 -15.34 -34.08
CA LEU A 97 4.13 -16.22 -33.18
C LEU A 97 3.20 -17.03 -32.26
N LEU A 98 2.09 -16.46 -31.82
CA LEU A 98 1.02 -17.13 -31.05
C LEU A 98 0.18 -18.10 -31.91
N CYS A 99 0.08 -17.87 -33.21
CA CYS A 99 -0.71 -18.67 -34.16
C CYS A 99 0.11 -19.75 -34.89
N LEU A 100 1.43 -19.84 -34.67
CA LEU A 100 2.20 -20.98 -35.15
C LEU A 100 1.74 -22.24 -34.40
N PRO A 101 1.38 -23.33 -35.09
CA PRO A 101 0.94 -24.57 -34.44
C PRO A 101 2.10 -25.14 -33.61
N ALA A 102 2.06 -24.90 -32.31
CA ALA A 102 3.00 -25.47 -31.37
C ALA A 102 2.53 -26.88 -30.98
N PRO A 103 3.36 -27.93 -31.09
CA PRO A 103 3.02 -29.25 -30.56
C PRO A 103 2.79 -29.12 -29.04
N ALA A 104 1.91 -29.95 -28.46
CA ALA A 104 1.48 -29.84 -27.05
C ALA A 104 2.65 -29.83 -26.03
N GLU A 105 3.80 -30.36 -26.41
CA GLU A 105 5.05 -30.38 -25.63
C GLU A 105 5.77 -29.01 -25.60
N ALA A 106 5.56 -28.16 -26.61
CA ALA A 106 6.13 -26.80 -26.70
C ALA A 106 5.38 -25.77 -25.83
N LEU A 107 4.24 -26.14 -25.22
CA LEU A 107 3.61 -25.35 -24.15
C LEU A 107 4.35 -25.48 -22.81
N SER A 108 5.21 -26.49 -22.66
CA SER A 108 6.10 -26.59 -21.50
C SER A 108 7.29 -25.64 -21.66
N VAL A 109 7.74 -25.01 -20.57
CA VAL A 109 8.90 -24.09 -20.58
C VAL A 109 10.14 -24.78 -21.15
N GLN A 110 10.33 -26.07 -20.87
CA GLN A 110 11.44 -26.87 -21.40
C GLN A 110 11.31 -27.11 -22.91
N GLY A 111 10.12 -27.45 -23.41
CA GLY A 111 9.89 -27.64 -24.85
C GLY A 111 10.01 -26.35 -25.66
N ALA A 112 9.55 -25.22 -25.13
CA ALA A 112 9.68 -23.91 -25.77
C ALA A 112 11.16 -23.47 -25.88
N VAL A 113 11.95 -23.70 -24.84
CA VAL A 113 13.38 -23.36 -24.82
C VAL A 113 14.18 -24.29 -25.74
N GLY A 114 13.90 -25.59 -25.74
CA GLY A 114 14.56 -26.56 -26.63
C GLY A 114 14.24 -26.32 -28.11
N GLY A 115 12.98 -26.07 -28.46
CA GLY A 115 12.60 -25.76 -29.85
C GLY A 115 13.20 -24.43 -30.33
N LEU A 116 13.37 -23.45 -29.44
CA LEU A 116 14.05 -22.19 -29.75
C LEU A 116 15.57 -22.41 -29.95
N GLU A 117 16.19 -23.30 -29.18
CA GLU A 117 17.59 -23.70 -29.37
C GLU A 117 17.81 -24.33 -30.75
N ASP A 118 16.99 -25.32 -31.14
CA ASP A 118 17.07 -25.97 -32.45
C ASP A 118 16.86 -24.98 -33.61
N LEU A 119 15.91 -24.06 -33.46
CA LEU A 119 15.63 -23.02 -34.45
C LEU A 119 16.80 -22.02 -34.58
N ILE A 120 17.43 -21.66 -33.46
CA ILE A 120 18.58 -20.74 -33.45
C ILE A 120 19.82 -21.42 -34.03
N GLN A 121 20.06 -22.69 -33.70
CA GLN A 121 21.19 -23.46 -34.22
C GLN A 121 21.05 -23.69 -35.73
N SER A 122 19.85 -23.99 -36.23
CA SER A 122 19.59 -24.16 -37.66
C SER A 122 19.63 -22.86 -38.46
N ALA A 123 19.34 -21.71 -37.84
CA ALA A 123 19.35 -20.40 -38.49
C ALA A 123 20.73 -19.71 -38.59
N GLY A 124 21.76 -20.25 -37.92
CA GLY A 124 23.14 -19.74 -37.99
C GLY A 124 23.25 -18.25 -37.63
N ILE A 125 23.75 -17.42 -38.56
CA ILE A 125 23.94 -15.96 -38.37
C ILE A 125 22.63 -15.22 -38.07
N LEU A 126 21.47 -15.75 -38.47
CA LEU A 126 20.16 -15.13 -38.20
C LEU A 126 19.61 -15.47 -36.80
N GLY A 127 20.24 -16.39 -36.06
CA GLY A 127 19.81 -16.82 -34.73
C GLY A 127 19.56 -15.66 -33.74
N PRO A 128 20.47 -14.68 -33.59
CA PRO A 128 20.24 -13.51 -32.73
C PRO A 128 19.02 -12.66 -33.12
N VAL A 129 18.75 -12.52 -34.43
CA VAL A 129 17.62 -11.72 -34.92
C VAL A 129 16.29 -12.42 -34.59
N ILE A 130 16.23 -13.74 -34.80
CA ILE A 130 15.06 -14.55 -34.43
C ILE A 130 14.81 -14.46 -32.91
N PHE A 131 15.88 -14.57 -32.12
CA PHE A 131 15.79 -14.44 -30.66
C PHE A 131 15.25 -13.06 -30.23
N ILE A 132 15.73 -11.96 -30.84
CA ILE A 132 15.22 -10.61 -30.57
C ILE A 132 13.72 -10.52 -30.85
N VAL A 133 13.25 -11.03 -32.00
CA VAL A 133 11.82 -11.00 -32.36
C VAL A 133 11.00 -11.83 -31.38
N ALA A 134 11.45 -13.04 -31.03
CA ALA A 134 10.78 -13.90 -30.06
C ALA A 134 10.69 -13.25 -28.68
N TYR A 135 11.77 -12.61 -28.22
CA TYR A 135 11.81 -11.90 -26.94
C TYR A 135 10.85 -10.71 -26.92
N ILE A 136 10.79 -9.92 -28.00
CA ILE A 136 9.84 -8.79 -28.13
C ILE A 136 8.41 -9.31 -28.03
N ALA A 137 8.07 -10.34 -28.80
CA ALA A 137 6.74 -10.94 -28.78
C ALA A 137 6.39 -11.47 -27.38
N ALA A 138 7.28 -12.24 -26.77
CA ALA A 138 7.13 -12.76 -25.40
C ALA A 138 6.90 -11.63 -24.38
N THR A 139 7.64 -10.53 -24.52
CA THR A 139 7.47 -9.34 -23.66
C THR A 139 6.09 -8.72 -23.82
N VAL A 140 5.56 -8.63 -25.05
CA VAL A 140 4.22 -8.08 -25.31
C VAL A 140 3.11 -8.99 -24.80
N VAL A 141 3.32 -10.32 -24.79
CA VAL A 141 2.32 -11.30 -24.33
C VAL A 141 2.46 -11.69 -22.85
N LEU A 142 3.22 -10.91 -22.07
CA LEU A 142 3.38 -11.10 -20.62
C LEU A 142 4.15 -12.37 -20.19
N ILE A 143 4.96 -12.95 -21.08
CA ILE A 143 5.88 -14.04 -20.70
C ILE A 143 7.04 -13.47 -19.87
N PRO A 144 7.44 -14.13 -18.75
CA PRO A 144 8.56 -13.67 -17.93
C PRO A 144 9.88 -13.58 -18.70
N ALA A 145 10.41 -12.36 -18.82
CA ALA A 145 11.66 -12.06 -19.50
C ALA A 145 12.90 -12.77 -18.91
N SER A 146 12.87 -13.10 -17.61
CA SER A 146 13.99 -13.77 -16.92
C SER A 146 14.39 -15.09 -17.57
N VAL A 147 13.42 -15.87 -18.04
CA VAL A 147 13.64 -17.17 -18.70
C VAL A 147 14.44 -16.98 -19.99
N LEU A 148 14.02 -16.03 -20.84
CA LEU A 148 14.69 -15.75 -22.10
C LEU A 148 16.06 -15.11 -21.87
N THR A 149 16.21 -14.22 -20.90
CA THR A 149 17.52 -13.62 -20.58
C THR A 149 18.54 -14.65 -20.10
N LEU A 150 18.14 -15.64 -19.30
CA LEU A 150 19.01 -16.77 -18.94
C LEU A 150 19.35 -17.62 -20.16
N ALA A 151 18.35 -17.94 -21.00
CA ALA A 151 18.55 -18.69 -22.23
C ALA A 151 19.54 -17.99 -23.18
N ALA A 152 19.49 -16.66 -23.30
CA ALA A 152 20.44 -15.91 -24.10
C ALA A 152 21.89 -16.09 -23.63
N GLY A 153 22.11 -16.16 -22.32
CA GLY A 153 23.42 -16.47 -21.74
C GLY A 153 23.91 -17.88 -22.07
N PHE A 154 23.00 -18.85 -22.05
CA PHE A 154 23.29 -20.24 -22.41
C PHE A 154 23.57 -20.40 -23.91
N LEU A 155 22.78 -19.74 -24.76
CA LEU A 155 22.86 -19.89 -26.22
C LEU A 155 24.02 -19.09 -26.83
N PHE A 156 24.14 -17.81 -26.47
CA PHE A 156 25.07 -16.85 -27.10
C PHE A 156 26.29 -16.50 -26.23
N GLY A 157 26.34 -16.97 -24.99
CA GLY A 157 27.39 -16.62 -24.04
C GLY A 157 27.23 -15.22 -23.43
N PRO A 158 28.10 -14.85 -22.47
CA PRO A 158 27.93 -13.66 -21.64
C PRO A 158 28.01 -12.34 -22.42
N VAL A 159 28.89 -12.24 -23.41
CA VAL A 159 29.11 -10.98 -24.15
C VAL A 159 28.04 -10.77 -25.21
N LEU A 160 27.91 -11.70 -26.15
CA LEU A 160 26.93 -11.59 -27.24
C LEU A 160 25.50 -11.68 -26.70
N GLY A 161 25.24 -12.54 -25.72
CA GLY A 161 23.93 -12.62 -25.06
C GLY A 161 23.54 -11.29 -24.39
N THR A 162 24.49 -10.57 -23.79
CA THR A 162 24.21 -9.25 -23.20
C THR A 162 23.82 -8.24 -24.28
N VAL A 163 24.53 -8.21 -25.41
CA VAL A 163 24.21 -7.31 -26.53
C VAL A 163 22.82 -7.63 -27.09
N VAL A 164 22.56 -8.91 -27.36
CA VAL A 164 21.29 -9.40 -27.91
C VAL A 164 20.13 -9.06 -26.97
N VAL A 165 20.24 -9.37 -25.67
CA VAL A 165 19.18 -9.06 -24.70
C VAL A 165 19.05 -7.56 -24.46
N SER A 166 20.14 -6.79 -24.47
CA SER A 166 20.08 -5.32 -24.33
C SER A 166 19.20 -4.72 -25.43
N VAL A 167 19.39 -5.14 -26.67
CA VAL A 167 18.55 -4.71 -27.81
C VAL A 167 17.12 -5.26 -27.66
N ALA A 168 16.96 -6.56 -27.39
CA ALA A 168 15.66 -7.21 -27.32
C ALA A 168 14.78 -6.68 -26.19
N SER A 169 15.32 -6.51 -24.98
CA SER A 169 14.61 -6.02 -23.80
C SER A 169 14.21 -4.57 -23.94
N THR A 170 15.07 -3.72 -24.50
CA THR A 170 14.73 -2.31 -24.78
C THR A 170 13.65 -2.20 -25.86
N ALA A 171 13.76 -2.97 -26.94
CA ALA A 171 12.75 -3.01 -28.00
C ALA A 171 11.41 -3.57 -27.50
N GLY A 172 11.43 -4.63 -26.68
CA GLY A 172 10.24 -5.24 -26.08
C GLY A 172 9.57 -4.31 -25.08
N ALA A 173 10.35 -3.63 -24.23
CA ALA A 173 9.82 -2.64 -23.29
C ALA A 173 9.22 -1.42 -24.02
N ALA A 174 9.83 -0.98 -25.13
CA ALA A 174 9.30 0.06 -25.98
C ALA A 174 7.98 -0.37 -26.65
N ALA A 175 7.93 -1.59 -27.20
CA ALA A 175 6.73 -2.15 -27.81
C ALA A 175 5.57 -2.25 -26.81
N ALA A 176 5.78 -2.89 -25.66
CA ALA A 176 4.76 -3.03 -24.62
C ALA A 176 4.27 -1.66 -24.11
N PHE A 177 5.18 -0.69 -23.98
CA PHE A 177 4.83 0.68 -23.62
C PHE A 177 3.95 1.35 -24.67
N LEU A 178 4.28 1.25 -25.96
CA LEU A 178 3.46 1.83 -27.04
C LEU A 178 2.09 1.15 -27.10
N VAL A 179 2.05 -0.17 -26.97
CA VAL A 179 0.79 -0.93 -26.92
C VAL A 179 -0.08 -0.44 -25.76
N GLY A 180 0.46 -0.34 -24.55
CA GLY A 180 -0.30 0.16 -23.39
C GLY A 180 -0.72 1.63 -23.55
N ARG A 181 0.17 2.48 -24.09
CA ARG A 181 -0.06 3.92 -24.30
C ARG A 181 -1.20 4.20 -25.27
N TYR A 182 -1.34 3.39 -26.32
CA TYR A 182 -2.33 3.64 -27.38
C TYR A 182 -3.59 2.77 -27.25
N LEU A 183 -3.47 1.52 -26.78
CA LEU A 183 -4.62 0.61 -26.66
C LEU A 183 -5.27 0.67 -25.27
N ALA A 184 -4.49 0.74 -24.19
CA ALA A 184 -5.01 0.63 -22.83
C ALA A 184 -5.30 1.98 -22.17
N ARG A 185 -4.46 3.00 -22.43
CA ARG A 185 -4.56 4.30 -21.75
C ARG A 185 -5.91 5.00 -21.90
N PRO A 186 -6.55 5.08 -23.08
CA PRO A 186 -7.85 5.75 -23.21
C PRO A 186 -8.97 5.05 -22.41
N ALA A 187 -8.92 3.72 -22.33
CA ALA A 187 -9.88 2.92 -21.56
C ALA A 187 -9.65 3.04 -20.04
N VAL A 188 -8.39 3.10 -19.61
CA VAL A 188 -8.02 3.26 -18.20
C VAL A 188 -8.26 4.69 -17.71
N GLU A 189 -7.90 5.71 -18.48
CA GLU A 189 -8.19 7.12 -18.14
C GLU A 189 -9.70 7.32 -17.99
N LYS A 190 -10.53 6.74 -18.87
CA LYS A 190 -11.99 6.79 -18.75
C LYS A 190 -12.52 6.08 -17.49
N ARG A 191 -11.85 5.00 -17.03
CA ARG A 191 -12.24 4.24 -15.83
C ARG A 191 -11.66 4.79 -14.53
N MET A 192 -10.64 5.65 -14.60
CA MET A 192 -9.94 6.23 -13.43
C MET A 192 -10.15 7.74 -13.26
N GLN A 193 -11.00 8.37 -14.08
CA GLN A 193 -11.44 9.75 -13.89
C GLN A 193 -12.04 9.94 -12.49
N GLY A 194 -11.41 10.82 -11.68
CA GLY A 194 -11.84 11.13 -10.32
C GLY A 194 -11.02 10.51 -9.18
N ASN A 195 -10.03 9.64 -9.47
CA ASN A 195 -9.16 9.07 -8.43
C ASN A 195 -7.94 9.98 -8.13
N PRO A 196 -7.87 10.64 -6.96
CA PRO A 196 -6.79 11.56 -6.62
C PRO A 196 -5.42 10.88 -6.50
N LYS A 197 -5.35 9.56 -6.22
CA LYS A 197 -4.08 8.82 -6.19
C LYS A 197 -3.50 8.63 -7.59
N PHE A 198 -4.34 8.36 -8.59
CA PHE A 198 -3.91 8.24 -9.98
C PHE A 198 -3.40 9.58 -10.52
N ALA A 199 -4.10 10.68 -10.22
CA ALA A 199 -3.67 12.03 -10.58
C ALA A 199 -2.35 12.44 -9.87
N ALA A 200 -2.15 12.04 -8.61
CA ALA A 200 -0.92 12.30 -7.86
C ALA A 200 0.28 11.50 -8.41
N VAL A 201 0.09 10.21 -8.74
CA VAL A 201 1.13 9.37 -9.36
C VAL A 201 1.48 9.88 -10.77
N ASP A 202 0.47 10.22 -11.58
CA ASP A 202 0.66 10.77 -12.92
C ASP A 202 1.36 12.14 -12.89
N GLY A 203 1.03 12.99 -11.90
CA GLY A 203 1.69 14.27 -11.66
C GLY A 203 3.14 14.17 -11.17
N ALA A 204 3.45 13.19 -10.31
CA ALA A 204 4.81 12.96 -9.80
C ALA A 204 5.75 12.42 -10.90
N ILE A 205 5.25 11.53 -11.76
CA ILE A 205 6.02 10.97 -12.87
C ILE A 205 6.25 11.99 -13.99
N ALA A 206 5.39 13.00 -14.14
CA ALA A 206 5.55 14.06 -15.13
C ALA A 206 6.78 14.97 -14.90
N GLN A 207 7.26 15.13 -13.65
CA GLN A 207 8.34 16.09 -13.34
C GLN A 207 9.75 15.47 -13.33
N GLN A 208 9.89 14.18 -12.98
CA GLN A 208 11.18 13.47 -12.93
C GLN A 208 11.13 12.06 -13.54
N GLY A 209 10.31 11.88 -14.60
CA GLY A 209 9.97 10.57 -15.16
C GLY A 209 11.16 9.66 -15.48
N ALA A 210 12.22 10.18 -16.12
CA ALA A 210 13.41 9.40 -16.46
C ALA A 210 14.13 8.84 -15.21
N LYS A 211 14.30 9.66 -14.17
CA LYS A 211 14.94 9.26 -12.91
C LYS A 211 14.10 8.21 -12.18
N ILE A 212 12.79 8.40 -12.15
CA ILE A 212 11.86 7.44 -11.53
C ILE A 212 11.92 6.10 -12.28
N VAL A 213 11.86 6.10 -13.61
CA VAL A 213 11.96 4.87 -14.42
C VAL A 213 13.30 4.18 -14.19
N LEU A 214 14.41 4.93 -14.19
CA LEU A 214 15.73 4.36 -13.93
C LEU A 214 15.77 3.65 -12.57
N LEU A 215 15.29 4.30 -11.51
CA LEU A 215 15.28 3.71 -10.17
C LEU A 215 14.34 2.51 -10.08
N LEU A 216 13.16 2.57 -10.70
CA LEU A 216 12.21 1.45 -10.74
C LEU A 216 12.78 0.24 -11.47
N ARG A 217 13.61 0.44 -12.51
CA ARG A 217 14.28 -0.64 -13.26
C ARG A 217 15.44 -1.27 -12.51
N LEU A 218 16.14 -0.48 -11.71
CA LEU A 218 17.20 -0.97 -10.82
C LEU A 218 16.63 -1.68 -9.59
N SER A 219 15.36 -1.41 -9.25
CA SER A 219 14.65 -2.04 -8.14
C SER A 219 14.00 -3.37 -8.54
N PRO A 220 14.08 -4.42 -7.72
CA PRO A 220 13.46 -5.72 -7.98
C PRO A 220 11.96 -5.76 -7.59
N LEU A 221 11.40 -4.64 -7.14
CA LEU A 221 10.06 -4.58 -6.57
C LEU A 221 8.95 -4.86 -7.59
N PHE A 222 9.17 -4.56 -8.87
CA PHE A 222 8.14 -4.63 -9.89
C PHE A 222 8.50 -5.63 -11.00
N PRO A 223 7.60 -6.56 -11.36
CA PRO A 223 7.81 -7.44 -12.51
C PRO A 223 8.02 -6.64 -13.80
N PHE A 224 9.04 -7.02 -14.58
CA PHE A 224 9.46 -6.32 -15.80
C PHE A 224 8.28 -5.96 -16.72
N THR A 225 7.40 -6.92 -16.98
CA THR A 225 6.33 -6.73 -17.93
C THR A 225 5.19 -5.85 -17.40
N LEU A 226 4.81 -6.02 -16.12
CA LEU A 226 3.80 -5.16 -15.49
C LEU A 226 4.29 -3.71 -15.44
N LEU A 227 5.58 -3.50 -15.17
CA LEU A 227 6.19 -2.17 -15.13
C LEU A 227 6.12 -1.47 -16.50
N ASN A 228 6.31 -2.19 -17.61
CA ASN A 228 6.20 -1.63 -18.97
C ASN A 228 4.81 -1.03 -19.22
N TYR A 229 3.75 -1.76 -18.87
CA TYR A 229 2.37 -1.31 -19.04
C TYR A 229 2.00 -0.23 -18.01
N GLY A 230 2.43 -0.37 -16.76
CA GLY A 230 2.18 0.64 -15.72
C GLY A 230 2.76 2.01 -16.12
N LEU A 231 4.01 2.03 -16.59
CA LEU A 231 4.66 3.27 -17.05
C LEU A 231 4.02 3.84 -18.32
N SER A 232 3.43 2.98 -19.17
CA SER A 232 2.68 3.43 -20.35
C SER A 232 1.47 4.29 -20.03
N LEU A 233 0.88 4.11 -18.85
CA LEU A 233 -0.29 4.87 -18.41
C LEU A 233 0.06 6.26 -17.86
N THR A 234 1.34 6.53 -17.64
CA THR A 234 1.84 7.79 -17.08
C THR A 234 2.11 8.84 -18.16
N ARG A 235 2.37 10.09 -17.75
CA ARG A 235 2.80 11.19 -18.64
C ARG A 235 4.26 11.14 -19.14
N ILE A 236 5.04 10.11 -18.81
CA ILE A 236 6.44 10.06 -19.30
C ILE A 236 6.51 10.03 -20.84
N GLU A 237 7.44 10.80 -21.38
CA GLU A 237 7.77 10.82 -22.80
C GLU A 237 8.50 9.53 -23.22
N PHE A 238 8.31 9.13 -24.49
CA PHE A 238 8.85 7.87 -25.00
C PHE A 238 10.39 7.81 -24.99
N GLY A 239 11.06 8.86 -25.45
CA GLY A 239 12.54 8.92 -25.49
C GLY A 239 13.19 8.74 -24.11
N PRO A 240 12.84 9.58 -23.11
CA PRO A 240 13.32 9.44 -21.74
C PRO A 240 13.00 8.09 -21.10
N TYR A 241 11.81 7.51 -21.39
CA TYR A 241 11.46 6.16 -20.95
C TYR A 241 12.40 5.08 -21.52
N VAL A 242 12.67 5.12 -22.83
CA VAL A 242 13.53 4.14 -23.51
C VAL A 242 14.97 4.25 -23.00
N ALA A 243 15.51 5.47 -22.91
CA ALA A 243 16.88 5.70 -22.44
C ALA A 243 17.07 5.27 -20.98
N ALA A 244 16.16 5.67 -20.09
CA ALA A 244 16.20 5.28 -18.69
C ALA A 244 16.00 3.77 -18.49
N SER A 245 15.13 3.14 -19.30
CA SER A 245 14.92 1.69 -19.25
C SER A 245 16.16 0.93 -19.72
N TRP A 246 16.78 1.34 -20.83
CA TRP A 246 18.02 0.71 -21.31
C TRP A 246 19.13 0.79 -20.26
N ALA A 247 19.36 1.97 -19.68
CA ALA A 247 20.36 2.16 -18.64
C ALA A 247 20.04 1.36 -17.36
N GLY A 248 18.78 1.35 -16.91
CA GLY A 248 18.37 0.67 -15.69
C GLY A 248 18.34 -0.85 -15.79
N MET A 249 18.12 -1.41 -16.99
CA MET A 249 18.09 -2.87 -17.18
C MET A 249 19.48 -3.47 -17.39
N LEU A 250 20.44 -2.70 -17.91
CA LEU A 250 21.75 -3.20 -18.32
C LEU A 250 22.50 -3.99 -17.22
N PRO A 251 22.56 -3.54 -15.95
CA PRO A 251 23.21 -4.32 -14.89
C PRO A 251 22.54 -5.68 -14.65
N GLY A 252 21.21 -5.71 -14.62
CA GLY A 252 20.44 -6.94 -14.45
C GLY A 252 20.58 -7.88 -15.64
N THR A 253 20.62 -7.34 -16.87
CA THR A 253 20.90 -8.12 -18.08
C THR A 253 22.25 -8.81 -18.01
N ILE A 254 23.31 -8.08 -17.65
CA ILE A 254 24.65 -8.67 -17.51
C ILE A 254 24.64 -9.80 -16.47
N ALA A 255 23.96 -9.61 -15.33
CA ALA A 255 23.85 -10.61 -14.28
C ALA A 255 23.19 -11.91 -14.75
N TYR A 256 21.99 -11.81 -15.33
CA TYR A 256 21.22 -12.96 -15.76
C TYR A 256 21.87 -13.68 -16.94
N VAL A 257 22.43 -12.95 -17.91
CA VAL A 257 23.14 -13.56 -19.05
C VAL A 257 24.42 -14.25 -18.57
N ALA A 258 25.17 -13.65 -17.64
CA ALA A 258 26.36 -14.28 -17.05
C ALA A 258 26.01 -15.59 -16.32
N LEU A 259 24.89 -15.62 -15.58
CA LEU A 259 24.38 -16.84 -14.95
C LEU A 259 24.02 -17.92 -15.97
N GLY A 260 23.35 -17.56 -17.07
CA GLY A 260 23.04 -18.49 -18.16
C GLY A 260 24.31 -19.08 -18.79
N GLY A 261 25.32 -18.24 -19.03
CA GLY A 261 26.61 -18.68 -19.57
C GLY A 261 27.39 -19.59 -18.61
N ALA A 262 27.35 -19.31 -17.31
CA ALA A 262 27.93 -20.17 -16.28
C ALA A 262 27.22 -21.53 -16.22
N GLY A 263 25.88 -21.55 -16.37
CA GLY A 263 25.09 -22.77 -16.46
C GLY A 263 25.50 -23.65 -17.65
N LYS A 264 25.76 -23.05 -18.81
CA LYS A 264 26.29 -23.76 -19.99
C LYS A 264 27.64 -24.41 -19.71
N ALA A 265 28.58 -23.64 -19.17
CA ALA A 265 29.92 -24.15 -18.84
C ALA A 265 29.88 -25.31 -17.82
N ALA A 266 28.99 -25.23 -16.83
CA ALA A 266 28.76 -26.32 -15.87
C ALA A 266 28.18 -27.58 -16.55
N ALA A 267 27.22 -27.42 -17.45
CA ALA A 267 26.62 -28.53 -18.20
C ALA A 267 27.63 -29.23 -19.13
N GLU A 268 28.46 -28.46 -19.84
CA GLU A 268 29.51 -29.00 -20.72
C GLU A 268 30.59 -29.76 -19.94
N THR A 269 30.93 -29.28 -18.74
CA THR A 269 31.87 -29.96 -17.84
C THR A 269 31.30 -31.29 -17.32
N ALA A 270 30.01 -31.29 -16.94
CA ALA A 270 29.33 -32.50 -16.49
C ALA A 270 29.20 -33.55 -17.62
N ALA A 271 29.12 -33.11 -18.88
CA ALA A 271 29.10 -33.96 -20.06
C ALA A 271 30.49 -34.51 -20.47
N GLY A 272 31.54 -34.25 -19.68
CA GLY A 272 32.91 -34.70 -19.96
C GLY A 272 33.70 -33.80 -20.91
N GLY A 273 33.18 -32.61 -21.24
CA GLY A 273 33.87 -31.58 -22.00
C GLY A 273 35.00 -30.93 -21.20
N GLY A 274 36.14 -30.68 -21.85
CA GLY A 274 37.30 -30.02 -21.24
C GLY A 274 37.11 -28.51 -21.16
N VAL A 275 36.36 -28.02 -20.17
CA VAL A 275 36.35 -26.58 -19.84
C VAL A 275 37.52 -26.30 -18.91
N ALA A 276 38.39 -25.33 -19.26
CA ALA A 276 39.54 -25.02 -18.43
C ALA A 276 39.08 -24.68 -17.00
N PRO A 277 39.64 -25.29 -15.93
CA PRO A 277 39.21 -25.04 -14.54
C PRO A 277 39.21 -23.56 -14.17
N LEU A 278 40.16 -22.80 -14.74
CA LEU A 278 40.24 -21.36 -14.63
C LEU A 278 39.01 -20.64 -15.20
N GLN A 279 38.45 -21.12 -16.32
CA GLN A 279 37.29 -20.51 -16.98
C GLN A 279 36.00 -20.71 -16.17
N LEU A 280 35.82 -21.87 -15.54
CA LEU A 280 34.73 -22.12 -14.58
C LEU A 280 34.84 -21.23 -13.35
N VAL A 281 36.06 -21.09 -12.80
CA VAL A 281 36.31 -20.19 -11.65
C VAL A 281 36.04 -18.74 -12.04
N LEU A 282 36.46 -18.30 -13.23
CA LEU A 282 36.21 -16.95 -13.72
C LEU A 282 34.72 -16.67 -13.97
N TYR A 283 33.96 -17.64 -14.51
CA TYR A 283 32.50 -17.50 -14.65
C TYR A 283 31.77 -17.52 -13.30
N GLY A 284 32.20 -18.38 -12.37
CA GLY A 284 31.64 -18.44 -11.02
C GLY A 284 31.89 -17.15 -10.23
N LEU A 285 33.13 -16.64 -10.24
CA LEU A 285 33.48 -15.37 -9.62
C LEU A 285 32.78 -14.19 -10.29
N GLY A 286 32.69 -14.19 -11.63
CA GLY A 286 31.96 -13.18 -12.38
C GLY A 286 30.47 -13.16 -12.07
N ALA A 287 29.83 -14.33 -12.00
CA ALA A 287 28.41 -14.45 -11.62
C ALA A 287 28.18 -13.99 -10.17
N ALA A 288 29.04 -14.40 -9.23
CA ALA A 288 28.95 -13.99 -7.83
C ALA A 288 29.14 -12.48 -7.65
N ALA A 289 30.16 -11.90 -8.32
CA ALA A 289 30.40 -10.46 -8.29
C ALA A 289 29.24 -9.67 -8.92
N THR A 290 28.65 -10.18 -10.00
CA THR A 290 27.53 -9.52 -10.67
C THR A 290 26.24 -9.61 -9.85
N LEU A 291 25.99 -10.74 -9.19
CA LEU A 291 24.88 -10.89 -8.23
C LEU A 291 25.03 -9.95 -7.03
N TRP A 292 26.23 -9.86 -6.48
CA TRP A 292 26.53 -8.96 -5.38
C TRP A 292 26.36 -7.49 -5.78
N ALA A 293 26.93 -7.09 -6.93
CA ALA A 293 26.78 -5.73 -7.46
C ALA A 293 25.30 -5.38 -7.75
N THR A 294 24.55 -6.31 -8.36
CA THR A 294 23.11 -6.14 -8.62
C THR A 294 22.34 -5.97 -7.32
N ALA A 295 22.60 -6.80 -6.30
CA ALA A 295 21.95 -6.69 -5.01
C ALA A 295 22.25 -5.35 -4.31
N LEU A 296 23.49 -4.85 -4.40
CA LEU A 296 23.86 -3.54 -3.86
C LEU A 296 23.16 -2.38 -4.58
N ILE A 297 23.17 -2.42 -5.93
CA ILE A 297 22.54 -1.39 -6.75
C ILE A 297 21.02 -1.38 -6.52
N SER A 298 20.39 -2.56 -6.43
CA SER A 298 18.96 -2.71 -6.12
C SER A 298 18.60 -2.19 -4.73
N LYS A 299 19.46 -2.43 -3.73
CA LYS A 299 19.26 -1.89 -2.37
C LYS A 299 19.38 -0.36 -2.34
N ALA A 300 20.36 0.19 -3.06
CA ALA A 300 20.54 1.63 -3.19
C ALA A 300 19.38 2.30 -3.96
N ALA A 301 18.91 1.67 -5.04
CA ALA A 301 17.78 2.17 -5.83
C ALA A 301 16.47 2.16 -5.05
N SER A 302 16.21 1.11 -4.27
CA SER A 302 15.02 1.02 -3.41
C SER A 302 15.03 2.12 -2.34
N LYS A 303 16.18 2.35 -1.69
CA LYS A 303 16.33 3.46 -0.73
C LYS A 303 16.11 4.83 -1.38
N ALA A 304 16.64 5.06 -2.58
CA ALA A 304 16.46 6.31 -3.31
C ALA A 304 15.00 6.53 -3.77
N LEU A 305 14.25 5.45 -4.06
CA LEU A 305 12.81 5.51 -4.33
C LEU A 305 12.01 5.92 -3.10
N ASP A 306 12.35 5.37 -1.93
CA ASP A 306 11.72 5.74 -0.66
C ASP A 306 11.96 7.23 -0.33
N GLU A 307 13.20 7.70 -0.50
CA GLU A 307 13.58 9.10 -0.31
C GLU A 307 12.89 10.05 -1.31
N ALA A 308 12.78 9.65 -2.58
CA ALA A 308 12.11 10.45 -3.61
C ALA A 308 10.58 10.51 -3.41
N SER A 309 9.97 9.41 -2.97
CA SER A 309 8.54 9.36 -2.64
C SER A 309 8.21 10.27 -1.45
N ALA A 310 9.14 10.43 -0.51
CA ALA A 310 9.03 11.38 0.60
C ALA A 310 9.22 12.85 0.17
N ALA A 311 10.05 13.12 -0.84
CA ALA A 311 10.33 14.48 -1.33
C ALA A 311 9.21 15.05 -2.24
N GLY A 312 8.52 14.22 -3.03
CA GLY A 312 7.49 14.65 -3.98
C GLY A 312 6.21 15.23 -3.35
N SER A 313 5.98 15.02 -2.06
CA SER A 313 4.88 15.65 -1.31
C SER A 313 5.18 17.07 -0.82
N ALA A 314 6.35 17.64 -1.13
CA ALA A 314 6.86 18.86 -0.49
C ALA A 314 6.62 20.19 -1.24
N ASP A 315 6.12 20.21 -2.48
CA ASP A 315 6.11 21.45 -3.28
C ASP A 315 4.71 22.07 -3.51
N LYS A 316 4.33 22.98 -2.61
CA LYS A 316 3.72 24.28 -2.97
C LYS A 316 3.87 25.27 -1.80
N PRO A 317 4.52 26.42 -1.98
CA PRO A 317 4.68 27.40 -0.92
C PRO A 317 3.41 28.26 -0.80
N LEU A 318 2.82 28.31 0.40
CA LEU A 318 1.99 29.44 0.81
C LEU A 318 2.88 30.37 1.64
N SER A 319 3.38 31.40 0.97
CA SER A 319 4.08 32.51 1.60
C SER A 319 3.09 33.41 2.36
N GLY A 320 3.55 33.93 3.49
CA GLY A 320 3.04 35.19 4.05
C GLY A 320 1.94 35.02 5.08
N GLY A 321 2.27 35.31 6.34
CA GLY A 321 1.38 35.18 7.47
C GLY A 321 0.20 36.16 7.46
N SER A 322 -0.85 35.75 8.17
CA SER A 322 -1.67 36.58 9.04
C SER A 322 -2.64 35.66 9.75
N CYS A 323 -2.75 35.80 11.06
CA CYS A 323 -3.91 35.34 11.82
C CYS A 323 -5.20 35.70 11.06
N LEU A 324 -6.06 34.74 10.76
CA LEU A 324 -7.47 35.00 10.47
C LEU A 324 -8.33 33.92 11.13
N ARG A 325 -9.18 34.40 12.04
CA ARG A 325 -10.43 33.79 12.50
C ARG A 325 -11.25 33.23 11.32
N PRO A 326 -12.17 32.28 11.57
CA PRO A 326 -13.01 31.72 10.50
C PRO A 326 -13.87 32.83 9.89
N ALA A 327 -13.53 33.24 8.67
CA ALA A 327 -14.42 34.04 7.84
C ALA A 327 -15.32 33.06 7.08
N ALA A 328 -16.62 33.14 7.34
CA ALA A 328 -17.65 32.54 6.51
C ALA A 328 -17.39 32.93 5.05
N SER A 329 -17.11 31.95 4.18
CA SER A 329 -16.85 32.21 2.77
C SER A 329 -18.10 31.93 1.94
N SER A 330 -18.33 32.85 1.02
CA SER A 330 -19.48 33.08 0.15
C SER A 330 -19.61 32.07 -1.01
N SER A 331 -19.39 30.78 -0.73
CA SER A 331 -19.49 29.69 -1.72
C SER A 331 -20.91 29.07 -1.80
N THR A 332 -21.78 29.32 -0.82
CA THR A 332 -23.19 28.88 -0.83
C THR A 332 -24.11 29.68 -1.77
N ARG A 333 -23.67 30.81 -2.33
CA ARG A 333 -24.52 31.67 -3.16
C ARG A 333 -24.36 31.51 -4.68
N ARG A 334 -23.37 30.73 -5.15
CA ARG A 334 -23.19 30.45 -6.60
C ARG A 334 -23.72 29.09 -7.04
N LEU A 335 -23.90 28.14 -6.12
CA LEU A 335 -24.58 26.86 -6.40
C LEU A 335 -26.11 27.02 -6.50
N ALA A 336 -26.69 28.04 -5.88
CA ALA A 336 -28.12 28.35 -6.00
C ALA A 336 -28.52 29.05 -7.32
N ALA A 337 -27.56 29.54 -8.12
CA ALA A 337 -27.84 30.27 -9.36
C ALA A 337 -27.64 29.43 -10.64
N ALA A 338 -27.00 28.26 -10.55
CA ALA A 338 -26.84 27.35 -11.68
C ALA A 338 -27.96 26.29 -11.80
N ALA A 339 -28.85 26.21 -10.81
CA ALA A 339 -30.00 25.28 -10.80
C ALA A 339 -31.26 25.84 -11.51
N ALA A 340 -31.18 27.01 -12.16
CA ALA A 340 -32.35 27.70 -12.73
C ALA A 340 -32.30 27.88 -14.26
N ALA A 341 -31.41 27.20 -14.99
CA ALA A 341 -31.36 27.30 -16.44
C ALA A 341 -30.89 25.99 -17.11
N GLY A 342 -31.84 25.27 -17.71
CA GLY A 342 -31.53 24.32 -18.79
C GLY A 342 -32.16 22.94 -18.67
N GLY A 343 -33.40 22.81 -19.17
CA GLY A 343 -33.80 21.77 -20.13
C GLY A 343 -33.85 20.30 -19.71
N GLU A 344 -35.07 19.77 -19.65
CA GLU A 344 -35.41 18.34 -19.66
C GLU A 344 -34.78 17.56 -20.84
N GLN A 345 -34.70 16.23 -20.64
CA GLN A 345 -34.38 15.14 -21.58
C GLN A 345 -32.93 14.65 -21.65
N ALA A 346 -32.55 13.82 -20.68
CA ALA A 346 -31.80 12.58 -20.92
C ALA A 346 -32.00 11.63 -19.72
N THR A 347 -33.00 10.78 -19.86
CA THR A 347 -33.47 9.80 -18.89
C THR A 347 -32.45 8.70 -18.58
N ALA A 348 -32.20 8.50 -17.27
CA ALA A 348 -32.14 7.20 -16.60
C ALA A 348 -31.27 6.08 -17.22
N ALA A 349 -29.93 6.19 -17.18
CA ALA A 349 -29.03 5.03 -17.33
C ALA A 349 -27.56 5.30 -16.92
N ALA A 350 -27.28 5.92 -15.77
CA ALA A 350 -25.91 5.99 -15.24
C ALA A 350 -25.81 6.32 -13.74
N ALA A 351 -26.86 6.04 -12.96
CA ALA A 351 -26.75 6.00 -11.51
C ALA A 351 -26.25 4.61 -11.11
N GLY A 352 -24.92 4.43 -11.06
CA GLY A 352 -24.32 3.14 -10.79
C GLY A 352 -23.02 3.28 -10.01
N GLN A 353 -23.12 3.01 -8.71
CA GLN A 353 -22.03 2.69 -7.78
C GLN A 353 -21.19 3.86 -7.26
N ALA A 354 -21.85 4.84 -6.64
CA ALA A 354 -21.36 5.36 -5.37
C ALA A 354 -21.73 4.32 -4.29
N MET A 355 -20.76 3.91 -3.47
CA MET A 355 -20.98 2.97 -2.37
C MET A 355 -21.86 3.65 -1.31
N SER A 356 -23.16 3.46 -1.46
CA SER A 356 -24.13 3.75 -0.43
C SER A 356 -23.94 2.75 0.71
N ALA A 357 -23.66 3.24 1.92
CA ALA A 357 -23.74 2.47 3.15
C ALA A 357 -25.11 1.78 3.36
N ALA A 358 -26.12 2.12 2.55
CA ALA A 358 -27.44 1.49 2.57
C ALA A 358 -27.49 0.05 2.02
N HIS A 359 -26.50 -0.41 1.24
CA HIS A 359 -26.54 -1.77 0.68
C HIS A 359 -26.14 -2.89 1.67
N ALA A 360 -25.50 -2.56 2.80
CA ALA A 360 -25.19 -3.55 3.85
C ALA A 360 -26.44 -3.96 4.66
N ALA A 361 -27.54 -3.19 4.57
CA ALA A 361 -28.72 -3.33 5.41
C ALA A 361 -29.81 -4.29 4.90
N GLY A 362 -29.70 -4.80 3.67
CA GLY A 362 -30.84 -5.38 2.94
C GLY A 362 -31.01 -6.91 3.00
N SER A 363 -30.03 -7.70 3.44
CA SER A 363 -30.21 -9.16 3.51
C SER A 363 -30.71 -9.57 4.89
N ALA A 364 -31.89 -10.18 4.96
CA ALA A 364 -32.43 -10.81 6.17
C ALA A 364 -31.52 -11.90 6.76
N ASP A 365 -30.51 -12.34 6.00
CA ASP A 365 -29.49 -13.28 6.46
C ASP A 365 -28.34 -12.55 7.17
N TRP A 366 -28.43 -12.52 8.50
CA TRP A 366 -27.39 -11.99 9.39
C TRP A 366 -26.17 -12.91 9.50
N TYR A 367 -26.27 -14.15 9.02
CA TYR A 367 -25.26 -15.19 9.16
C TYR A 367 -24.75 -15.64 7.79
N ARG A 368 -24.38 -14.65 6.97
CA ARG A 368 -23.80 -14.86 5.64
C ARG A 368 -22.59 -15.80 5.69
N HIS A 369 -22.25 -16.36 4.54
CA HIS A 369 -21.05 -17.21 4.39
C HIS A 369 -21.08 -18.44 5.32
N GLY A 370 -22.29 -18.97 5.58
CA GLY A 370 -22.50 -20.16 6.41
C GLY A 370 -22.08 -19.99 7.88
N MET A 371 -21.95 -18.76 8.38
CA MET A 371 -21.58 -18.50 9.76
C MET A 371 -22.62 -19.08 10.73
N THR A 372 -22.18 -19.54 11.89
CA THR A 372 -23.07 -20.00 12.96
C THR A 372 -22.75 -19.29 14.26
N SER A 373 -23.78 -18.91 15.01
CA SER A 373 -23.60 -18.32 16.34
C SER A 373 -23.24 -19.39 17.35
N LEU A 374 -22.24 -19.12 18.17
CA LEU A 374 -21.81 -19.96 19.28
C LEU A 374 -22.27 -19.40 20.64
N SER A 375 -22.68 -18.14 20.67
CA SER A 375 -23.18 -17.50 21.89
C SER A 375 -24.54 -18.05 22.29
N GLN A 376 -24.71 -18.39 23.56
CA GLN A 376 -26.01 -18.75 24.09
C GLN A 376 -26.83 -17.49 24.42
N GLY A 377 -27.88 -17.25 23.64
CA GLY A 377 -28.81 -16.13 23.86
C GLY A 377 -28.20 -14.75 23.65
N VAL A 378 -27.08 -14.62 22.91
CA VAL A 378 -26.62 -13.32 22.44
C VAL A 378 -26.64 -13.35 20.92
N THR A 379 -27.66 -12.69 20.37
CA THR A 379 -27.84 -12.54 18.92
C THR A 379 -27.74 -11.08 18.52
N MET A 380 -27.54 -10.84 17.22
CA MET A 380 -27.66 -9.53 16.59
C MET A 380 -29.00 -8.85 16.94
N ALA A 381 -30.11 -9.58 16.88
CA ALA A 381 -31.44 -9.03 17.13
C ALA A 381 -31.61 -8.56 18.58
N GLU A 382 -31.17 -9.37 19.55
CA GLU A 382 -31.19 -8.99 20.98
C GLU A 382 -30.26 -7.81 21.26
N THR A 383 -29.11 -7.75 20.60
CA THR A 383 -28.19 -6.62 20.75
C THR A 383 -28.79 -5.33 20.21
N LEU A 384 -29.41 -5.38 19.03
CA LEU A 384 -30.12 -4.23 18.45
C LEU A 384 -31.29 -3.76 19.32
N GLN A 385 -32.02 -4.67 19.97
CA GLN A 385 -33.08 -4.31 20.93
C GLN A 385 -32.54 -3.62 22.19
N ARG A 386 -31.32 -3.98 22.62
CA ARG A 386 -30.65 -3.38 23.77
C ARG A 386 -30.00 -2.03 23.44
N LEU A 387 -29.61 -1.82 22.19
CA LEU A 387 -29.13 -0.53 21.71
C LEU A 387 -30.29 0.47 21.76
N GLY A 388 -30.05 1.64 22.36
CA GLY A 388 -31.04 2.73 22.36
C GLY A 388 -31.36 3.21 20.94
N PRO A 389 -32.42 4.02 20.77
CA PRO A 389 -32.89 4.42 19.44
C PRO A 389 -31.91 5.34 18.70
N GLU A 390 -30.98 5.98 19.40
CA GLU A 390 -30.12 7.03 18.85
C GLU A 390 -28.66 6.87 19.27
N VAL A 391 -27.77 7.04 18.29
CA VAL A 391 -26.32 7.19 18.48
C VAL A 391 -25.97 8.55 17.89
N GLU A 392 -25.51 9.46 18.75
CA GLU A 392 -25.26 10.86 18.39
C GLU A 392 -23.81 11.26 18.66
N LEU A 393 -23.34 12.26 17.92
CA LEU A 393 -22.06 12.90 18.19
C LEU A 393 -22.23 13.98 19.26
N ALA A 394 -21.43 13.89 20.32
CA ALA A 394 -21.35 14.91 21.36
C ALA A 394 -19.94 15.51 21.41
N GLU A 395 -19.85 16.73 21.95
CA GLU A 395 -18.55 17.34 22.23
C GLU A 395 -17.81 16.53 23.31
N MET A 396 -16.56 16.16 23.03
CA MET A 396 -15.77 15.32 23.93
C MET A 396 -15.32 16.11 25.17
N GLN A 397 -15.93 15.80 26.31
CA GLN A 397 -15.52 16.31 27.61
C GLN A 397 -14.59 15.28 28.28
N GLY A 398 -13.30 15.58 28.42
CA GLY A 398 -12.27 14.80 29.14
C GLY A 398 -12.43 13.26 29.15
N SER A 399 -11.68 12.54 28.29
CA SER A 399 -11.78 11.08 28.20
C SER A 399 -10.74 10.33 29.03
N ALA A 400 -11.16 9.24 29.67
CA ALA A 400 -10.27 8.31 30.38
C ALA A 400 -9.37 7.51 29.43
N PHE A 401 -9.87 7.22 28.21
CA PHE A 401 -9.25 6.29 27.26
C PHE A 401 -8.65 6.99 26.03
N VAL A 402 -9.29 8.06 25.55
CA VAL A 402 -8.90 8.77 24.32
C VAL A 402 -8.26 10.10 24.71
N LYS A 403 -6.92 10.17 24.66
CA LYS A 403 -6.19 11.40 25.00
C LYS A 403 -5.60 12.01 23.74
N PRO A 404 -6.26 13.01 23.12
CA PRO A 404 -5.66 13.73 22.00
C PRO A 404 -4.40 14.47 22.47
N GLN A 405 -3.34 14.44 21.66
CA GLN A 405 -2.06 15.05 21.91
C GLN A 405 -1.55 15.72 20.63
N SER A 406 -0.76 16.78 20.78
CA SER A 406 -0.04 17.39 19.65
C SER A 406 1.44 17.10 19.78
N ILE A 407 1.99 16.39 18.80
CA ILE A 407 3.42 16.15 18.63
C ILE A 407 4.04 17.41 18.04
N LEU A 408 5.03 17.97 18.72
CA LEU A 408 5.84 19.07 18.23
C LEU A 408 7.23 18.52 17.91
N TYR A 409 7.67 18.66 16.67
CA TYR A 409 8.97 18.14 16.23
C TYR A 409 9.60 19.06 15.19
N GLN A 410 10.86 18.84 14.85
CA GLN A 410 11.52 19.53 13.76
C GLN A 410 11.76 18.58 12.60
N LEU A 411 11.53 19.06 11.39
CA LEU A 411 11.92 18.40 10.16
C LEU A 411 12.56 19.46 9.26
N ASP A 412 13.81 19.24 8.86
CA ASP A 412 14.66 20.20 8.13
C ASP A 412 14.79 21.56 8.84
N ALA A 413 15.04 21.52 10.16
CA ALA A 413 15.11 22.69 11.05
C ALA A 413 13.83 23.56 11.07
N LYS A 414 12.72 23.07 10.50
CA LYS A 414 11.43 23.74 10.53
C LYS A 414 10.54 23.12 11.61
N PRO A 415 9.87 23.91 12.46
CA PRO A 415 8.92 23.38 13.42
C PRO A 415 7.73 22.76 12.69
N ARG A 416 7.34 21.57 13.13
CA ARG A 416 6.19 20.80 12.67
C ARG A 416 5.29 20.47 13.85
N ARG A 417 4.00 20.36 13.57
CA ARG A 417 2.97 19.89 14.50
C ARG A 417 2.19 18.76 13.84
N TRP A 418 1.94 17.69 14.58
CA TRP A 418 1.07 16.59 14.19
C TRP A 418 0.14 16.25 15.34
N ASP A 419 -1.14 16.04 15.09
CA ASP A 419 -2.08 15.65 16.15
C ASP A 419 -2.23 14.13 16.17
N MET A 420 -2.29 13.55 17.36
CA MET A 420 -2.39 12.12 17.58
C MET A 420 -3.37 11.82 18.72
N VAL A 421 -3.80 10.57 18.82
CA VAL A 421 -4.56 10.03 19.94
C VAL A 421 -3.70 8.99 20.63
N LEU A 422 -3.43 9.18 21.91
CA LEU A 422 -2.76 8.15 22.71
C LEU A 422 -3.70 6.94 22.82
N SER A 423 -3.20 5.78 22.41
CA SER A 423 -3.89 4.49 22.51
C SER A 423 -2.98 3.47 23.17
N HIS A 424 -3.57 2.55 23.92
CA HIS A 424 -2.88 1.42 24.50
C HIS A 424 -2.43 0.44 23.40
N PRO A 425 -1.31 -0.27 23.60
CA PRO A 425 -1.03 -1.44 22.80
C PRO A 425 -2.05 -2.56 23.12
N SER A 426 -2.21 -3.51 22.22
CA SER A 426 -3.23 -4.57 22.36
C SER A 426 -2.72 -5.94 21.90
N VAL A 427 -3.44 -6.98 22.32
CA VAL A 427 -3.34 -8.34 21.78
C VAL A 427 -4.58 -8.65 20.95
N ALA A 428 -4.44 -9.55 19.98
CA ALA A 428 -5.54 -10.14 19.23
C ALA A 428 -5.21 -11.60 18.94
N VAL A 429 -6.22 -12.44 18.72
CA VAL A 429 -6.00 -13.87 18.50
C VAL A 429 -6.89 -14.46 17.41
N LEU A 430 -6.26 -15.22 16.52
CA LEU A 430 -6.94 -16.12 15.60
C LEU A 430 -7.22 -17.45 16.29
N LEU A 431 -8.48 -17.83 16.36
CA LEU A 431 -8.92 -19.10 16.94
C LEU A 431 -9.40 -20.04 15.85
N TYR A 432 -8.77 -21.20 15.73
CA TYR A 432 -9.16 -22.24 14.78
C TYR A 432 -9.84 -23.39 15.51
N HIS A 433 -11.11 -23.64 15.20
CA HIS A 433 -11.89 -24.71 15.80
C HIS A 433 -11.75 -26.02 15.00
N ARG A 434 -11.15 -27.03 15.63
CA ARG A 434 -10.73 -28.26 14.94
C ARG A 434 -11.88 -29.12 14.45
N GLN A 435 -12.85 -29.42 15.31
CA GLN A 435 -13.99 -30.28 14.96
C GLN A 435 -14.89 -29.63 13.90
N ARG A 436 -15.08 -28.31 14.01
CA ARG A 436 -15.97 -27.54 13.13
C ARG A 436 -15.31 -27.08 11.84
N GLN A 437 -13.98 -27.22 11.74
CA GLN A 437 -13.19 -26.71 10.61
C GLN A 437 -13.57 -25.25 10.32
N ALA A 438 -13.52 -24.40 11.36
CA ALA A 438 -14.06 -23.05 11.33
C ALA A 438 -13.16 -22.08 12.10
N VAL A 439 -13.16 -20.81 11.69
CA VAL A 439 -12.52 -19.71 12.41
C VAL A 439 -13.51 -19.11 13.39
N ILE A 440 -13.09 -18.92 14.64
CA ILE A 440 -13.92 -18.22 15.62
C ILE A 440 -13.65 -16.73 15.52
N LEU A 441 -14.73 -15.97 15.32
CA LEU A 441 -14.76 -14.52 15.19
C LEU A 441 -15.67 -13.94 16.26
N VAL A 442 -15.47 -12.66 16.55
CA VAL A 442 -16.39 -11.87 17.36
C VAL A 442 -17.10 -10.84 16.50
N ARG A 443 -18.38 -10.61 16.79
CA ARG A 443 -19.19 -9.57 16.19
C ARG A 443 -19.71 -8.63 17.27
N GLN A 444 -19.46 -7.34 17.10
CA GLN A 444 -19.84 -6.32 18.08
C GLN A 444 -20.18 -5.00 17.41
N PHE A 445 -20.99 -4.18 18.08
CA PHE A 445 -21.34 -2.86 17.59
C PHE A 445 -20.21 -1.86 17.88
N ARG A 446 -19.69 -1.20 16.83
CA ARG A 446 -18.67 -0.15 16.94
C ARG A 446 -19.31 1.22 16.65
N PRO A 447 -19.57 2.06 17.69
CA PRO A 447 -20.25 3.35 17.50
C PRO A 447 -19.55 4.27 16.49
N ALA A 448 -18.21 4.27 16.46
CA ALA A 448 -17.44 5.07 15.52
C ALA A 448 -17.66 4.66 14.05
N VAL A 449 -17.85 3.36 13.78
CA VAL A 449 -18.14 2.84 12.44
C VAL A 449 -19.54 3.29 12.00
N TYR A 450 -20.53 3.17 12.88
CA TYR A 450 -21.89 3.63 12.61
C TYR A 450 -21.97 5.13 12.31
N ILE A 451 -21.29 5.94 13.11
CA ILE A 451 -21.24 7.40 12.91
C ILE A 451 -20.53 7.76 11.61
N SER A 452 -19.45 7.07 11.23
CA SER A 452 -18.79 7.30 9.94
C SER A 452 -19.74 7.03 8.77
N ALA A 453 -20.41 5.88 8.79
CA ALA A 453 -21.39 5.50 7.77
C ALA A 453 -22.56 6.50 7.68
N THR A 454 -23.03 7.00 8.83
CA THR A 454 -24.08 8.02 8.89
C THR A 454 -23.64 9.34 8.24
N ARG A 455 -22.41 9.79 8.52
CA ARG A 455 -21.85 11.02 7.93
C ARG A 455 -21.62 10.90 6.43
N GLU A 456 -21.22 9.73 5.96
CA GLU A 456 -21.05 9.43 4.54
C GLU A 456 -22.39 9.45 3.81
N ALA A 457 -23.42 8.81 4.37
CA ALA A 457 -24.78 8.83 3.82
C ALA A 457 -25.35 10.27 3.78
N GLU A 458 -25.18 11.04 4.86
CA GLU A 458 -25.61 12.45 4.91
C GLU A 458 -24.91 13.30 3.84
N ALA A 459 -23.59 13.16 3.68
CA ALA A 459 -22.83 13.87 2.66
C ALA A 459 -23.25 13.48 1.22
N ALA A 460 -23.74 12.26 1.03
CA ALA A 460 -24.28 11.77 -0.24
C ALA A 460 -25.76 12.11 -0.46
N GLY A 461 -26.47 12.68 0.54
CA GLY A 461 -27.92 12.92 0.48
C GLY A 461 -28.76 11.63 0.55
N GLU A 462 -28.20 10.57 1.13
CA GLU A 462 -28.82 9.25 1.28
C GLU A 462 -29.51 9.11 2.64
N PRO A 463 -30.48 8.18 2.78
CA PRO A 463 -31.13 7.92 4.07
C PRO A 463 -30.12 7.43 5.11
N LYS A 464 -30.37 7.79 6.38
CA LYS A 464 -29.57 7.34 7.53
C LYS A 464 -29.50 5.80 7.54
N PRO A 465 -28.31 5.19 7.67
CA PRO A 465 -28.20 3.74 7.72
C PRO A 465 -28.81 3.18 9.01
N PRO A 466 -29.30 1.93 9.01
CA PRO A 466 -29.75 1.28 10.23
C PRO A 466 -28.59 1.00 11.17
N LEU A 467 -28.87 0.83 12.47
CA LEU A 467 -27.86 0.52 13.49
C LEU A 467 -27.04 -0.73 13.18
N SER A 468 -27.60 -1.68 12.42
CA SER A 468 -26.85 -2.86 11.97
C SER A 468 -25.59 -2.53 11.17
N ALA A 469 -25.53 -1.36 10.52
CA ALA A 469 -24.34 -0.89 9.79
C ALA A 469 -23.14 -0.59 10.71
N GLY A 470 -23.36 -0.48 12.02
CA GLY A 470 -22.29 -0.31 13.01
C GLY A 470 -21.60 -1.60 13.46
N PHE A 471 -22.10 -2.78 13.05
CA PHE A 471 -21.50 -4.04 13.47
C PHE A 471 -20.30 -4.41 12.62
N THR A 472 -19.26 -4.88 13.30
CA THR A 472 -18.01 -5.32 12.71
C THR A 472 -17.70 -6.75 13.09
N TYR A 473 -17.00 -7.46 12.20
CA TYR A 473 -16.39 -8.77 12.44
C TYR A 473 -14.92 -8.58 12.74
N GLU A 474 -14.47 -9.15 13.85
CA GLU A 474 -13.14 -8.92 14.39
C GLU A 474 -12.55 -10.22 14.97
N LEU A 475 -11.24 -10.20 15.24
CA LEU A 475 -10.60 -11.18 16.11
C LEU A 475 -10.95 -10.85 17.55
N CYS A 476 -10.95 -11.86 18.41
CA CYS A 476 -10.91 -11.65 19.86
C CYS A 476 -9.67 -10.82 20.21
N ALA A 477 -9.84 -9.75 20.98
CA ALA A 477 -8.77 -8.76 21.19
C ALA A 477 -8.97 -7.92 22.46
N GLY A 478 -7.87 -7.69 23.17
CA GLY A 478 -7.85 -6.92 24.41
C GLY A 478 -6.72 -5.91 24.48
N ILE A 479 -6.91 -4.86 25.28
CA ILE A 479 -5.87 -3.86 25.55
C ILE A 479 -4.84 -4.40 26.56
N ILE A 480 -3.60 -3.95 26.44
CA ILE A 480 -2.54 -4.27 27.41
C ILE A 480 -2.50 -3.13 28.43
N ASP A 481 -3.27 -3.28 29.51
CA ASP A 481 -3.41 -2.30 30.59
C ASP A 481 -3.04 -2.85 31.98
N LYS A 482 -3.02 -4.18 32.15
CA LYS A 482 -2.61 -4.88 33.37
C LYS A 482 -1.07 -4.98 33.47
N PRO A 483 -0.40 -4.25 34.37
CA PRO A 483 1.06 -4.25 34.45
C PRO A 483 1.61 -5.59 34.95
N GLY A 484 2.65 -6.10 34.28
CA GLY A 484 3.38 -7.29 34.73
C GLY A 484 2.80 -8.65 34.29
N LEU A 485 1.68 -8.67 33.56
CA LEU A 485 1.17 -9.89 32.94
C LEU A 485 1.88 -10.18 31.61
N ASP A 486 2.11 -11.48 31.36
CA ASP A 486 2.60 -11.95 30.07
C ASP A 486 1.53 -11.76 28.97
N LEU A 487 1.95 -11.48 27.75
CA LEU A 487 1.01 -11.23 26.64
C LEU A 487 0.13 -12.43 26.33
N LYS A 488 0.63 -13.66 26.51
CA LYS A 488 -0.19 -14.86 26.33
C LYS A 488 -1.20 -15.02 27.45
N GLN A 489 -0.87 -14.57 28.66
CA GLN A 489 -1.81 -14.59 29.80
C GLN A 489 -2.96 -13.62 29.56
N ILE A 490 -2.67 -12.40 29.11
CA ILE A 490 -3.70 -11.44 28.69
C ILE A 490 -4.55 -12.05 27.58
N THR A 491 -3.92 -12.61 26.54
CA THR A 491 -4.64 -13.26 25.44
C THR A 491 -5.54 -14.39 25.91
N LYS A 492 -5.09 -15.23 26.86
CA LYS A 492 -5.90 -16.30 27.45
C LYS A 492 -7.13 -15.76 28.17
N GLU A 493 -6.97 -14.70 28.95
CA GLU A 493 -8.09 -14.03 29.64
C GLU A 493 -9.12 -13.52 28.63
N GLU A 494 -8.68 -12.83 27.57
CA GLU A 494 -9.57 -12.33 26.51
C GLU A 494 -10.30 -13.45 25.78
N ILE A 495 -9.63 -14.57 25.46
CA ILE A 495 -10.28 -15.72 24.82
C ILE A 495 -11.40 -16.28 25.71
N LEU A 496 -11.15 -16.37 27.01
CA LEU A 496 -12.12 -16.90 27.96
C LEU A 496 -13.30 -15.93 28.13
N GLU A 497 -13.03 -14.64 28.25
CA GLU A 497 -14.03 -13.58 28.46
C GLU A 497 -14.89 -13.34 27.21
N GLU A 498 -14.26 -13.11 26.05
CA GLU A 498 -14.95 -12.75 24.81
C GLU A 498 -15.47 -13.95 24.02
N CYS A 499 -14.72 -15.06 23.99
CA CYS A 499 -15.02 -16.22 23.13
C CYS A 499 -15.47 -17.48 23.90
N GLY A 500 -15.19 -17.56 25.20
CA GLY A 500 -15.63 -18.68 26.04
C GLY A 500 -14.78 -19.93 26.01
N PHE A 501 -13.54 -19.87 25.51
CA PHE A 501 -12.64 -21.02 25.48
C PHE A 501 -11.54 -20.89 26.53
N ASP A 502 -11.36 -21.92 27.36
CA ASP A 502 -10.23 -22.01 28.28
C ASP A 502 -9.02 -22.66 27.58
N VAL A 503 -8.23 -21.83 26.90
CA VAL A 503 -7.07 -22.29 26.13
C VAL A 503 -5.82 -22.40 27.03
N PRO A 504 -5.07 -23.51 26.99
CA PRO A 504 -3.80 -23.61 27.70
C PRO A 504 -2.78 -22.56 27.22
N LEU A 505 -2.07 -21.91 28.14
CA LEU A 505 -1.04 -20.91 27.84
C LEU A 505 0.01 -21.37 26.80
N GLY A 506 0.40 -22.66 26.87
CA GLY A 506 1.37 -23.26 25.95
C GLY A 506 0.86 -23.43 24.51
N ALA A 507 -0.46 -23.41 24.31
CA ALA A 507 -1.12 -23.57 23.01
C ALA A 507 -1.41 -22.22 22.31
N ILE A 508 -1.00 -21.10 22.93
CA ILE A 508 -1.11 -19.76 22.34
C ILE A 508 0.21 -19.43 21.66
N HIS A 509 0.20 -19.31 20.34
CA HIS A 509 1.39 -19.12 19.51
C HIS A 509 1.44 -17.70 18.95
N LEU A 510 2.60 -17.05 19.02
CA LEU A 510 2.79 -15.73 18.41
C LEU A 510 2.76 -15.86 16.88
N VAL A 511 1.95 -15.04 16.22
CA VAL A 511 1.93 -14.92 14.75
C VAL A 511 2.82 -13.75 14.33
N THR A 512 2.49 -12.54 14.79
CA THR A 512 3.22 -11.31 14.41
C THR A 512 2.85 -10.14 15.32
N SER A 513 3.50 -8.99 15.12
CA SER A 513 3.14 -7.72 15.73
C SER A 513 3.25 -6.58 14.71
N TYR A 514 2.29 -5.67 14.71
CA TYR A 514 2.24 -4.54 13.77
C TYR A 514 1.76 -3.26 14.44
N LEU A 515 1.97 -2.12 13.77
CA LEU A 515 1.46 -0.82 14.23
C LEU A 515 0.08 -0.59 13.63
N SER A 516 -0.94 -0.49 14.49
CA SER A 516 -2.29 -0.10 14.12
C SER A 516 -2.42 1.42 14.09
N ALA A 517 -3.36 1.92 13.27
CA ALA A 517 -3.72 3.33 13.19
C ALA A 517 -2.49 4.28 13.06
N ILE A 518 -1.55 3.93 12.17
CA ILE A 518 -0.21 4.55 12.01
C ILE A 518 -0.26 6.09 11.94
N GLY A 519 -1.25 6.67 11.27
CA GLY A 519 -1.35 8.12 11.08
C GLY A 519 -1.90 8.89 12.28
N ILE A 520 -2.49 8.21 13.27
CA ILE A 520 -3.21 8.85 14.38
C ILE A 520 -2.84 8.33 15.77
N SER A 521 -2.48 7.06 15.96
CA SER A 521 -2.01 6.55 17.26
C SER A 521 -0.63 5.88 17.17
N GLY A 522 -0.37 5.11 16.12
CA GLY A 522 0.83 4.28 16.02
C GLY A 522 0.91 3.21 17.11
N SER A 523 -0.22 2.79 17.70
CA SER A 523 -0.26 1.77 18.75
C SER A 523 0.13 0.39 18.23
N ARG A 524 0.82 -0.41 19.03
CA ARG A 524 1.21 -1.78 18.65
C ARG A 524 0.07 -2.76 18.94
N GLN A 525 -0.28 -3.59 17.96
CA GLN A 525 -1.13 -4.76 18.17
C GLN A 525 -0.31 -6.04 17.91
N THR A 526 -0.46 -7.03 18.79
CA THR A 526 0.24 -8.32 18.70
C THR A 526 -0.78 -9.42 18.43
N ILE A 527 -0.59 -10.17 17.34
CA ILE A 527 -1.50 -11.23 16.92
C ILE A 527 -0.94 -12.58 17.36
N PHE A 528 -1.78 -13.36 18.04
CA PHE A 528 -1.56 -14.75 18.39
C PHE A 528 -2.47 -15.67 17.57
N ALA A 529 -2.21 -16.97 17.61
CA ALA A 529 -3.09 -18.00 17.09
C ALA A 529 -3.17 -19.17 18.07
N ALA A 530 -4.33 -19.80 18.17
CA ALA A 530 -4.53 -21.01 18.96
C ALA A 530 -5.57 -21.94 18.30
N GLU A 531 -5.42 -23.23 18.53
CA GLU A 531 -6.46 -24.22 18.22
C GLU A 531 -7.42 -24.36 19.40
N VAL A 532 -8.71 -24.45 19.11
CA VAL A 532 -9.77 -24.66 20.10
C VAL A 532 -10.66 -25.85 19.72
N ASP A 533 -11.37 -26.36 20.71
CA ASP A 533 -12.40 -27.37 20.53
C ASP A 533 -13.54 -27.24 21.53
N ASP A 534 -14.58 -28.06 21.34
CA ASP A 534 -15.75 -28.10 22.22
C ASP A 534 -15.41 -28.48 23.68
N ALA A 535 -14.29 -29.20 23.93
CA ALA A 535 -13.89 -29.57 25.28
C ALA A 535 -13.24 -28.40 26.04
N MET A 536 -12.71 -27.42 25.33
CA MET A 536 -12.20 -26.16 25.89
C MET A 536 -13.32 -25.14 26.18
N ALA A 537 -14.58 -25.40 25.80
CA ALA A 537 -15.68 -24.49 26.09
C ALA A 537 -15.92 -24.40 27.60
N ALA A 538 -15.90 -23.20 28.15
CA ALA A 538 -16.08 -22.98 29.58
C ALA A 538 -17.51 -23.35 30.03
N ALA A 539 -17.62 -24.17 31.08
CA ALA A 539 -18.89 -24.72 31.59
C ALA A 539 -19.92 -23.66 32.04
N ALA A 540 -19.48 -22.43 32.35
CA ALA A 540 -20.33 -21.31 32.74
C ALA A 540 -20.89 -20.51 31.54
N GLY A 541 -20.64 -20.92 30.30
CA GLY A 541 -21.07 -20.18 29.12
C GLY A 541 -20.26 -18.91 28.91
N GLY A 542 -18.92 -19.04 28.93
CA GLY A 542 -18.06 -17.95 28.46
C GLY A 542 -18.39 -17.60 27.00
N GLY A 543 -18.10 -16.37 26.59
CA GLY A 543 -18.42 -15.85 25.27
C GLY A 543 -19.49 -14.75 25.32
N GLY A 544 -19.07 -13.50 25.23
CA GLY A 544 -19.98 -12.35 25.21
C GLY A 544 -20.59 -11.99 26.56
N LEU A 545 -19.77 -11.97 27.62
CA LEU A 545 -20.21 -11.70 29.00
C LEU A 545 -21.04 -10.42 29.08
N ARG A 546 -22.35 -10.61 29.29
CA ARG A 546 -23.37 -9.55 29.38
C ARG A 546 -23.12 -8.55 30.51
N ASP A 547 -22.40 -8.97 31.55
CA ASP A 547 -22.23 -8.23 32.80
C ASP A 547 -21.13 -7.16 32.74
N HIS A 548 -20.32 -7.14 31.68
CA HIS A 548 -19.24 -6.16 31.48
C HIS A 548 -19.63 -4.98 30.57
N GLY A 549 -20.90 -4.89 30.17
CA GLY A 549 -21.40 -3.80 29.31
C GLY A 549 -21.08 -3.98 27.83
N GLU A 550 -20.50 -5.12 27.45
CA GLU A 550 -20.21 -5.47 26.06
C GLU A 550 -21.28 -6.40 25.49
N ALA A 551 -21.59 -6.21 24.22
CA ALA A 551 -22.53 -7.06 23.47
C ALA A 551 -21.76 -7.70 22.31
N ILE A 552 -21.03 -8.75 22.65
CA ILE A 552 -20.21 -9.53 21.73
C ILE A 552 -20.94 -10.82 21.40
N GLU A 553 -21.11 -11.08 20.12
CA GLU A 553 -21.58 -12.36 19.60
C GLU A 553 -20.40 -13.16 19.04
N VAL A 554 -20.27 -14.40 19.47
CA VAL A 554 -19.21 -15.32 19.04
C VAL A 554 -19.73 -16.11 17.84
N LEU A 555 -18.98 -16.11 16.75
CA LEU A 555 -19.37 -16.72 15.48
C LEU A 555 -18.33 -17.74 15.02
N ALA A 556 -18.79 -18.84 14.44
CA ALA A 556 -17.94 -19.77 13.70
C ALA A 556 -18.12 -19.55 12.19
N LEU A 557 -17.05 -19.12 11.53
CA LEU A 557 -16.95 -19.00 10.06
C LEU A 557 -16.33 -20.28 9.48
N PRO A 558 -17.08 -21.09 8.70
CA PRO A 558 -16.54 -22.31 8.09
C PRO A 558 -15.35 -22.02 7.17
N LEU A 559 -14.31 -22.85 7.22
CA LEU A 559 -13.13 -22.72 6.36
C LEU A 559 -13.45 -22.59 4.86
N PRO A 560 -14.38 -23.36 4.28
CA PRO A 560 -14.72 -23.23 2.85
C PRO A 560 -15.30 -21.87 2.45
N GLN A 561 -15.75 -21.07 3.42
CA GLN A 561 -16.43 -19.80 3.21
C GLN A 561 -15.51 -18.59 3.44
N VAL A 562 -14.25 -18.82 3.84
CA VAL A 562 -13.29 -17.75 4.14
C VAL A 562 -13.02 -16.86 2.93
N ASP A 563 -12.89 -17.43 1.72
CA ASP A 563 -12.62 -16.65 0.51
C ASP A 563 -13.76 -15.70 0.14
N ASP A 564 -15.01 -16.16 0.28
CA ASP A 564 -16.19 -15.35 0.00
C ASP A 564 -16.38 -14.28 1.09
N PHE A 565 -16.13 -14.64 2.35
CA PHE A 565 -16.08 -13.69 3.45
C PHE A 565 -15.01 -12.60 3.24
N LEU A 566 -13.83 -12.94 2.71
CA LEU A 566 -12.75 -11.97 2.42
C LEU A 566 -13.13 -11.01 1.28
N ARG A 567 -13.94 -11.44 0.31
CA ARG A 567 -14.37 -10.63 -0.84
C ARG A 567 -15.63 -9.79 -0.58
N ASP A 568 -16.41 -10.09 0.46
CA ASP A 568 -17.66 -9.38 0.76
C ASP A 568 -17.42 -7.98 1.35
N GLU A 569 -17.27 -6.97 0.49
CA GLU A 569 -17.13 -5.55 0.86
C GLU A 569 -18.33 -4.99 1.65
N GLY A 570 -19.46 -5.70 1.69
CA GLY A 570 -20.62 -5.33 2.51
C GLY A 570 -20.46 -5.59 4.01
N LEU A 571 -19.39 -6.27 4.44
CA LEU A 571 -19.12 -6.58 5.84
C LEU A 571 -18.04 -5.66 6.42
N GLY A 572 -18.34 -5.02 7.56
CA GLY A 572 -17.36 -4.28 8.35
C GLY A 572 -16.33 -5.25 8.96
N ARG A 573 -15.08 -5.20 8.51
CA ARG A 573 -14.00 -6.13 8.92
C ARG A 573 -12.74 -5.37 9.26
N SER A 574 -12.01 -5.82 10.27
CA SER A 574 -10.73 -5.22 10.66
C SER A 574 -9.56 -5.73 9.80
N ALA A 575 -8.52 -4.91 9.62
CA ALA A 575 -7.34 -5.31 8.85
C ALA A 575 -6.60 -6.51 9.48
N GLY A 576 -6.54 -6.57 10.82
CA GLY A 576 -5.94 -7.70 11.54
C GLY A 576 -6.68 -9.02 11.30
N LEU A 577 -8.01 -8.98 11.17
CA LEU A 577 -8.81 -10.14 10.79
C LEU A 577 -8.46 -10.62 9.37
N LEU A 578 -8.48 -9.72 8.38
CA LEU A 578 -8.17 -10.07 6.99
C LEU A 578 -6.77 -10.69 6.86
N PHE A 579 -5.77 -10.10 7.52
CA PHE A 579 -4.42 -10.66 7.57
C PHE A 579 -4.40 -12.08 8.18
N SER A 580 -5.09 -12.27 9.31
CA SER A 580 -5.06 -13.54 10.03
C SER A 580 -5.75 -14.67 9.26
N LEU A 581 -6.80 -14.36 8.49
CA LEU A 581 -7.46 -15.33 7.61
C LEU A 581 -6.55 -15.74 6.43
N LEU A 582 -5.87 -14.77 5.80
CA LEU A 582 -4.90 -15.08 4.74
C LEU A 582 -3.71 -15.89 5.26
N TRP A 583 -3.20 -15.52 6.45
CA TRP A 583 -2.14 -16.26 7.12
C TRP A 583 -2.58 -17.68 7.47
N LEU A 584 -3.81 -17.87 7.97
CA LEU A 584 -4.39 -19.19 8.25
C LEU A 584 -4.41 -20.07 7.00
N GLN A 585 -4.93 -19.55 5.88
CA GLN A 585 -4.98 -20.30 4.61
C GLN A 585 -3.57 -20.74 4.18
N GLN A 586 -2.58 -19.87 4.34
CA GLN A 586 -1.18 -20.21 4.06
C GLN A 586 -0.66 -21.31 4.99
N GLN A 587 -0.96 -21.26 6.30
CA GLN A 587 -0.54 -22.30 7.25
C GLN A 587 -1.19 -23.65 6.96
N LEU A 588 -2.51 -23.66 6.75
CA LEU A 588 -3.25 -24.90 6.43
C LEU A 588 -2.74 -25.51 5.13
N ALA A 589 -2.45 -24.70 4.11
CA ALA A 589 -1.87 -25.18 2.85
C ALA A 589 -0.46 -25.76 3.03
N ALA A 590 0.38 -25.12 3.85
CA ALA A 590 1.75 -25.57 4.11
C ALA A 590 1.82 -26.84 4.97
N ASN A 591 0.88 -27.01 5.90
CA ASN A 591 0.92 -28.05 6.93
C ASN A 591 -0.14 -29.15 6.72
N GLY A 592 -0.65 -29.33 5.50
CA GLY A 592 -1.59 -30.42 5.18
C GLY A 592 -2.91 -30.37 5.94
N GLY A 593 -3.44 -29.16 6.19
CA GLY A 593 -4.71 -28.94 6.89
C GLY A 593 -4.60 -28.75 8.40
N GLN A 594 -3.38 -28.74 8.97
CA GLN A 594 -3.15 -28.42 10.38
C GLN A 594 -2.75 -26.94 10.54
N LEU A 595 -3.19 -26.29 11.63
CA LEU A 595 -2.80 -24.90 11.89
C LEU A 595 -1.31 -24.80 12.21
N PHE A 596 -0.82 -25.70 13.06
CA PHE A 596 0.59 -25.82 13.42
C PHE A 596 1.14 -27.14 12.90
N PRO A 597 2.42 -27.19 12.49
CA PRO A 597 3.03 -28.46 12.11
C PRO A 597 3.01 -29.42 13.29
N SER A 598 2.71 -30.70 13.02
CA SER A 598 2.91 -31.78 13.99
C SER A 598 4.36 -31.71 14.50
N GLN A 599 4.56 -31.62 15.81
CA GLN A 599 5.92 -31.71 16.38
C GLN A 599 6.52 -33.04 15.94
N ALA A 600 7.59 -32.98 15.13
CA ALA A 600 8.35 -34.14 14.69
C ALA A 600 9.31 -34.63 15.78
#